data_AF-A0A662BNU1-F1
#
_entry.id   AF-A0A662BNU1-F1
#
_cell.length_a   1.000
_cell.length_b   1.000
_cell.length_c   1.000
_cell.angle_alpha   90.00
_cell.angle_beta   90.00
_cell.angle_gamma   90.00
#
_symmetry.space_group_name_H-M   'P 1'
#
loop_
_entity.id
_entity.type
_entity.pdbx_description
1 polymer ?
#
loop_
_entity_poly.entity_id
_entity_poly.type
_entity_poly.pdbx_seq_one_letter_code
_entity_poly.pdbx_strand_id
1 'polypeptide(L)'
;MEWKNASSRLHFKNIAKRFMSASNAINEYKPKLVFVDFEQLVYKRIWGKETQFYHKIHSVMQNAGVEKFAYIKSKDKLTKVLFDQLIFNSELNKVEVQSFKTPEEAKIWLLSDQKIKALQKKFAISA
;
A
#
# COMPACT_ATOMS: atom_id res chain seq x y z
N MET A 1 -13.14 -31.11 -13.86
CA MET A 1 -13.96 -29.98 -13.38
C MET A 1 -13.01 -28.94 -12.81
N GLU A 2 -12.53 -28.02 -13.64
CA GLU A 2 -11.62 -26.95 -13.22
C GLU A 2 -12.40 -25.92 -12.42
N TRP A 3 -11.84 -25.51 -11.27
CA TRP A 3 -12.38 -24.42 -10.46
C TRP A 3 -12.45 -23.14 -11.31
N LYS A 4 -13.67 -22.73 -11.69
CA LYS A 4 -13.91 -21.49 -12.43
C LYS A 4 -13.56 -20.28 -11.55
N ASN A 5 -12.63 -19.48 -12.06
CA ASN A 5 -12.03 -18.26 -11.49
C ASN A 5 -13.03 -17.08 -11.35
N ALA A 6 -14.20 -17.30 -10.76
CA ALA A 6 -15.26 -16.31 -10.65
C ALA A 6 -15.16 -15.40 -9.39
N SER A 7 -14.24 -15.66 -8.46
CA SER A 7 -14.20 -14.99 -7.15
C SER A 7 -13.28 -13.75 -7.06
N SER A 8 -12.44 -13.46 -8.05
CA SER A 8 -11.34 -12.48 -7.91
C SER A 8 -11.62 -11.05 -8.41
N ARG A 9 -12.81 -10.79 -8.98
CA ARG A 9 -13.15 -9.44 -9.48
C ARG A 9 -13.80 -8.60 -8.37
N LEU A 10 -13.02 -7.73 -7.74
CA LEU A 10 -13.52 -6.86 -6.68
C LEU A 10 -14.20 -5.62 -7.26
N HIS A 11 -15.46 -5.41 -6.88
CA HIS A 11 -16.18 -4.16 -7.16
C HIS A 11 -15.56 -2.97 -6.41
N PHE A 12 -15.65 -1.77 -6.99
CA PHE A 12 -15.21 -0.51 -6.37
C PHE A 12 -15.62 -0.39 -4.90
N LYS A 13 -16.87 -0.71 -4.55
CA LYS A 13 -17.37 -0.66 -3.16
C LYS A 13 -16.55 -1.53 -2.19
N ASN A 14 -16.15 -2.72 -2.63
CA ASN A 14 -15.36 -3.65 -1.80
C ASN A 14 -13.92 -3.18 -1.65
N ILE A 15 -13.34 -2.65 -2.72
CA ILE A 15 -12.01 -2.03 -2.70
C ILE A 15 -12.05 -0.82 -1.75
N ALA A 16 -13.02 0.08 -1.93
CA ALA A 16 -13.23 1.24 -1.08
C ALA A 16 -13.33 0.87 0.41
N LYS A 17 -14.10 -0.17 0.75
CA LYS A 17 -14.22 -0.63 2.14
C LYS A 17 -12.87 -1.10 2.71
N ARG A 18 -12.12 -1.92 1.97
CA ARG A 18 -10.83 -2.48 2.44
C ARG A 18 -9.79 -1.41 2.72
N PHE A 19 -9.65 -0.47 1.81
CA PHE A 19 -8.75 0.67 2.01
C PHE A 19 -9.24 1.63 3.09
N MET A 20 -10.54 1.88 3.23
CA MET A 20 -11.06 2.68 4.35
C MET A 20 -10.69 2.03 5.69
N SER A 21 -10.79 0.71 5.80
CA SER A 21 -10.31 -0.05 6.96
C SER A 21 -8.79 0.10 7.13
N ALA A 22 -8.01 0.02 6.06
CA ALA A 22 -6.57 0.24 6.12
C ALA A 22 -6.21 1.67 6.56
N SER A 23 -6.92 2.69 6.07
CA SER A 23 -6.76 4.07 6.51
C SER A 23 -7.05 4.22 8.00
N ASN A 24 -8.14 3.64 8.49
CA ASN A 24 -8.44 3.68 9.92
C ASN A 24 -7.32 3.05 10.75
N ALA A 25 -6.80 1.88 10.33
CA ALA A 25 -5.68 1.23 11.00
C ALA A 25 -4.38 2.07 10.96
N ILE A 26 -4.07 2.71 9.83
CA ILE A 26 -2.91 3.61 9.72
C ILE A 26 -3.07 4.80 10.66
N ASN A 27 -4.26 5.39 10.76
CA ASN A 27 -4.51 6.51 11.65
C ASN A 27 -4.44 6.12 13.14
N GLU A 28 -4.92 4.93 13.48
CA GLU A 28 -4.95 4.39 14.84
C GLU A 28 -3.55 3.99 15.32
N TYR A 29 -2.85 3.16 14.54
CA TYR A 29 -1.56 2.59 14.94
C TYR A 29 -0.36 3.47 14.58
N LYS A 30 -0.56 4.50 13.74
CA LYS A 30 0.46 5.43 13.28
C LYS A 30 1.77 4.75 12.83
N PRO A 31 1.70 3.76 11.91
CA PRO A 31 2.87 3.01 11.51
C PRO A 31 3.85 3.89 10.75
N LYS A 32 5.15 3.69 10.99
CA LYS A 32 6.22 4.37 10.24
C LYS A 32 6.46 3.75 8.87
N LEU A 33 6.21 2.46 8.75
CA LEU A 33 6.46 1.67 7.56
C LEU A 33 5.17 0.98 7.15
N VAL A 34 4.84 1.04 5.86
CA VAL A 34 3.65 0.40 5.32
C VAL A 34 4.03 -0.45 4.11
N PHE A 35 3.58 -1.70 4.11
CA PHE A 35 3.70 -2.63 2.99
C PHE A 35 2.31 -3.02 2.49
N VAL A 36 2.09 -2.99 1.17
CA VAL A 36 0.84 -3.45 0.56
C VAL A 36 1.10 -4.29 -0.68
N ASP A 37 0.44 -5.46 -0.75
CA ASP A 37 0.49 -6.32 -1.92
C ASP A 37 -0.78 -6.15 -2.76
N PHE A 38 -0.64 -5.61 -3.97
CA PHE A 38 -1.74 -5.48 -4.94
C PHE A 38 -1.69 -6.54 -6.05
N GLU A 39 -0.82 -7.55 -5.98
CA GLU A 39 -0.53 -8.46 -7.11
C GLU A 39 -1.80 -9.08 -7.71
N GLN A 40 -2.73 -9.51 -6.84
CA GLN A 40 -4.01 -10.13 -7.24
C GLN A 40 -5.19 -9.16 -7.30
N LEU A 41 -4.97 -7.86 -7.08
CA LEU A 41 -6.04 -6.88 -7.08
C LEU A 41 -6.51 -6.61 -8.51
N VAL A 42 -7.78 -6.87 -8.80
CA VAL A 42 -8.41 -6.52 -10.08
C VAL A 42 -9.45 -5.44 -9.85
N TYR A 43 -9.20 -4.26 -10.42
CA TYR A 43 -10.04 -3.08 -10.33
C TYR A 43 -11.08 -3.03 -11.46
N LYS A 44 -12.34 -2.81 -11.11
CA LYS A 44 -13.41 -2.50 -12.08
C LYS A 44 -13.96 -1.10 -11.80
N ARG A 45 -13.73 -0.17 -12.73
CA ARG A 45 -14.14 1.23 -12.62
C ARG A 45 -15.66 1.36 -12.50
N ILE A 46 -16.11 2.08 -11.49
CA ILE A 46 -17.52 2.47 -11.35
C ILE A 46 -17.55 3.96 -11.00
N TRP A 47 -17.72 4.78 -12.04
CA TRP A 47 -18.23 6.16 -11.93
C TRP A 47 -17.26 7.25 -11.39
N GLY A 48 -15.94 7.11 -11.53
CA GLY A 48 -15.06 8.27 -11.54
C GLY A 48 -14.76 8.93 -10.18
N LYS A 49 -15.24 8.37 -9.06
CA LYS A 49 -15.02 8.90 -7.70
C LYS A 49 -13.75 8.37 -7.02
N GLU A 50 -12.93 7.62 -7.74
CA GLU A 50 -11.78 6.92 -7.19
C GLU A 50 -10.73 7.89 -6.63
N THR A 51 -10.49 9.01 -7.32
CA THR A 51 -9.47 10.00 -6.94
C THR A 51 -9.67 10.55 -5.52
N GLN A 52 -10.90 10.79 -5.09
CA GLN A 52 -11.21 11.31 -3.74
C GLN A 52 -10.78 10.36 -2.62
N PHE A 53 -10.88 9.07 -2.89
CA PHE A 53 -10.55 8.04 -1.93
C PHE A 53 -9.04 7.85 -1.78
N TYR A 54 -8.29 7.97 -2.87
CA TYR A 54 -6.84 7.94 -2.82
C TYR A 54 -6.25 9.17 -2.11
N HIS A 55 -6.83 10.36 -2.32
CA HIS A 55 -6.48 11.55 -1.53
C HIS A 55 -6.68 11.33 -0.03
N LYS A 56 -7.74 10.61 0.36
CA LYS A 56 -8.01 10.30 1.77
C LYS A 56 -6.96 9.38 2.38
N ILE A 57 -6.57 8.32 1.68
CA ILE A 57 -5.50 7.41 2.16
C ILE A 57 -4.19 8.19 2.30
N HIS A 58 -3.86 9.01 1.31
CA HIS A 58 -2.64 9.82 1.32
C HIS A 58 -2.61 10.78 2.51
N SER A 59 -3.69 11.54 2.73
CA SER A 59 -3.84 12.43 3.89
C SER A 59 -3.70 11.69 5.22
N VAL A 60 -4.25 10.47 5.31
CA VAL A 60 -4.13 9.64 6.52
C VAL A 60 -2.71 9.16 6.75
N MET A 61 -2.00 8.72 5.70
CA MET A 61 -0.59 8.31 5.82
C MET A 61 0.30 9.47 6.27
N GLN A 62 0.04 10.68 5.78
CA GLN A 62 0.72 11.89 6.21
C GLN A 62 0.47 12.19 7.70
N ASN A 63 -0.79 12.21 8.13
CA ASN A 63 -1.17 12.51 9.51
C ASN A 63 -0.65 11.45 10.50
N ALA A 64 -0.55 10.20 10.05
CA ALA A 64 0.04 9.11 10.81
C ALA A 64 1.57 9.19 10.91
N GLY A 65 2.23 10.01 10.10
CA GLY A 65 3.68 10.15 10.07
C GLY A 65 4.39 8.94 9.45
N VAL A 66 3.78 8.32 8.44
CA VAL A 66 4.39 7.26 7.62
C VAL A 66 5.63 7.82 6.93
N GLU A 67 6.72 7.08 6.93
CA GLU A 67 8.01 7.45 6.32
C GLU A 67 8.26 6.69 5.02
N LYS A 68 7.95 5.38 4.99
CA LYS A 68 8.13 4.53 3.82
C LYS A 68 6.87 3.73 3.47
N PHE A 69 6.57 3.70 2.17
CA PHE A 69 5.47 2.93 1.59
C PHE A 69 6.00 2.02 0.47
N ALA A 70 6.03 0.72 0.73
CA ALA A 70 6.41 -0.27 -0.26
C ALA A 70 5.18 -0.99 -0.79
N TYR A 71 5.14 -1.25 -2.10
CA TYR A 71 4.01 -1.97 -2.68
C TYR A 71 4.40 -2.91 -3.82
N ILE A 72 3.59 -3.95 -4.01
CA ILE A 72 3.66 -4.84 -5.18
C ILE A 72 2.56 -4.44 -6.15
N LYS A 73 2.91 -4.29 -7.43
CA LYS A 73 1.96 -3.88 -8.47
C LYS A 73 1.01 -5.02 -8.82
N SER A 74 -0.22 -4.66 -9.17
CA SER A 74 -1.18 -5.62 -9.72
C SER A 74 -0.72 -6.24 -11.04
N LYS A 75 -1.04 -7.52 -11.23
CA LYS A 75 -0.92 -8.22 -12.52
C LYS A 75 -1.90 -7.70 -13.57
N ASP A 76 -3.02 -7.13 -13.14
CA ASP A 76 -3.98 -6.49 -14.04
C ASP A 76 -3.44 -5.12 -14.53
N LYS A 77 -3.32 -4.97 -15.85
CA LYS A 77 -2.72 -3.78 -16.48
C LYS A 77 -3.50 -2.50 -16.17
N LEU A 78 -4.84 -2.56 -16.14
CA LEU A 78 -5.67 -1.40 -15.87
C LEU A 78 -5.51 -0.94 -14.43
N THR A 79 -5.57 -1.89 -13.50
CA THR A 79 -5.31 -1.65 -12.07
C THR A 79 -3.92 -1.06 -11.87
N LYS A 80 -2.90 -1.66 -12.48
CA LYS A 80 -1.52 -1.17 -12.41
C LYS A 80 -1.40 0.29 -12.85
N VAL A 81 -1.90 0.65 -14.02
CA VAL A 81 -1.81 2.02 -14.55
C VAL A 81 -2.53 3.01 -13.64
N LEU A 82 -3.71 2.65 -13.12
CA LEU A 82 -4.44 3.50 -12.19
C LEU A 82 -3.64 3.75 -10.92
N PHE A 83 -3.14 2.70 -10.25
CA PHE A 83 -2.34 2.84 -9.04
C PHE A 83 -1.03 3.59 -9.28
N ASP A 84 -0.35 3.35 -10.41
CA ASP A 84 0.88 4.06 -10.78
C ASP A 84 0.62 5.57 -10.95
N GLN A 85 -0.45 5.96 -11.66
CA GLN A 85 -0.83 7.37 -11.83
C GLN A 85 -1.19 8.06 -10.50
N LEU A 86 -1.85 7.32 -9.61
CA LEU A 86 -2.28 7.84 -8.31
C LEU A 86 -1.10 8.03 -7.35
N ILE A 87 -0.12 7.13 -7.39
CA ILE A 87 1.09 7.22 -6.59
C ILE A 87 2.02 8.32 -7.14
N PHE A 88 2.13 8.45 -8.46
CA PHE A 88 2.94 9.49 -9.10
C PHE A 88 2.42 10.91 -8.80
N ASN A 89 1.10 11.11 -8.80
CA ASN A 89 0.50 12.39 -8.39
C ASN A 89 0.64 12.68 -6.87
N SER A 90 1.20 11.75 -6.10
CA SER A 90 1.34 11.82 -4.65
C SER A 90 2.76 12.17 -4.18
N GLU A 91 3.67 12.51 -5.11
CA GLU A 91 5.07 12.96 -4.91
C GLU A 91 5.24 14.23 -4.03
N LEU A 92 4.19 14.66 -3.33
CA LEU A 92 4.11 15.98 -2.70
C LEU A 92 4.54 16.04 -1.22
N ASN A 93 4.75 14.94 -0.48
CA ASN A 93 4.76 15.02 1.01
C ASN A 93 5.73 14.09 1.76
N LYS A 94 7.01 13.97 1.36
CA LYS A 94 8.10 13.35 2.17
C LYS A 94 7.96 11.86 2.53
N VAL A 95 6.93 11.17 2.06
CA VAL A 95 6.84 9.70 2.17
C VAL A 95 7.62 9.09 1.03
N GLU A 96 8.62 8.26 1.32
CA GLU A 96 9.34 7.52 0.30
C GLU A 96 8.45 6.37 -0.19
N VAL A 97 8.20 6.32 -1.50
CA VAL A 97 7.31 5.34 -2.10
C VAL A 97 8.07 4.54 -3.15
N GLN A 98 8.02 3.21 -3.06
CA GLN A 98 8.70 2.34 -4.02
C GLN A 98 7.89 1.08 -4.34
N SER A 99 7.90 0.67 -5.61
CA SER A 99 7.30 -0.58 -6.06
C SER A 99 8.33 -1.70 -6.15
N PHE A 100 7.91 -2.93 -5.84
CA PHE A 100 8.76 -4.12 -5.88
C PHE A 100 8.11 -5.27 -6.67
N LYS A 101 8.93 -6.24 -7.07
CA LYS A 101 8.45 -7.46 -7.72
C LYS A 101 8.09 -8.55 -6.71
N THR A 102 8.79 -8.59 -5.58
CA THR A 102 8.59 -9.60 -4.54
C THR A 102 8.33 -8.95 -3.18
N PRO A 103 7.58 -9.64 -2.29
CA PRO A 103 7.39 -9.18 -0.91
C PRO A 103 8.71 -9.07 -0.14
N GLU A 104 9.67 -9.95 -0.43
CA GLU A 104 10.96 -10.02 0.24
C GLU A 104 11.79 -8.76 -0.03
N GLU A 105 11.90 -8.34 -1.29
CA GLU A 105 12.58 -7.10 -1.66
C GLU A 105 11.96 -5.87 -0.98
N ALA A 106 10.63 -5.80 -0.96
CA ALA A 106 9.89 -4.72 -0.33
C ALA A 106 10.19 -4.61 1.17
N LYS A 107 10.19 -5.76 1.87
CA LYS A 107 10.50 -5.82 3.31
C LYS A 107 11.93 -5.40 3.60
N ILE A 108 12.90 -5.88 2.82
CA ILE A 108 14.31 -5.51 2.97
C ILE A 108 14.47 -4.00 2.82
N TRP A 109 13.82 -3.41 1.81
CA TRP A 109 13.88 -1.97 1.59
C TRP A 109 13.20 -1.17 2.70
N LEU A 110 12.02 -1.56 3.17
CA LEU A 110 11.35 -0.91 4.30
C LEU A 110 12.24 -0.87 5.55
N LEU A 111 12.96 -1.95 5.82
CA LEU A 111 13.84 -2.09 6.99
C LEU A 111 15.27 -1.57 6.76
N SER A 112 15.58 -1.07 5.56
CA SER A 112 16.93 -0.64 5.18
C SER A 112 17.40 0.61 5.91
N ASP A 113 16.48 1.34 6.56
CA ASP A 113 16.76 2.59 7.26
C ASP A 113 17.75 2.40 8.42
N GLN A 114 18.77 3.27 8.51
CA GLN A 114 19.81 3.17 9.53
C GLN A 114 19.24 3.20 10.96
N LYS A 115 18.16 3.97 11.18
CA LYS A 115 17.46 4.02 12.48
C LYS A 115 16.73 2.71 12.82
N ILE A 116 16.24 1.98 11.83
CA ILE A 116 15.53 0.71 12.04
C ILE A 116 16.54 -0.41 12.28
N LYS A 117 17.65 -0.44 11.55
CA LYS A 117 18.79 -1.32 11.87
C LYS A 117 19.31 -1.06 13.29
N ALA A 118 19.35 0.19 13.73
CA ALA A 118 19.73 0.54 15.10
C ALA A 118 18.70 0.05 16.14
N LEU A 119 17.39 0.17 15.87
CA LEU A 119 16.34 -0.36 16.74
C LEU A 119 16.35 -1.89 16.80
N GLN A 120 16.46 -2.58 15.66
CA GLN A 120 16.61 -4.03 15.59
C GLN A 120 17.84 -4.50 16.39
N LYS A 121 18.98 -3.81 16.24
CA LYS A 121 20.18 -4.11 17.02
C LYS A 121 19.99 -3.86 18.53
N LYS A 122 19.22 -2.83 18.90
CA LYS A 122 18.91 -2.52 20.31
C LYS A 122 18.02 -3.57 20.97
N PHE A 123 17.06 -4.14 20.25
CA PHE A 123 16.15 -5.17 20.78
C PHE A 123 16.64 -6.61 20.59
N ALA A 124 17.56 -6.87 19.65
CA ALA A 124 18.17 -8.18 19.46
C ALA A 124 19.22 -8.56 20.53
N ILE A 125 19.65 -7.60 21.37
CA ILE A 125 20.60 -7.84 22.48
C ILE A 125 19.84 -8.24 23.77
N SER A 126 18.50 -8.25 23.76
CA SER A 126 17.66 -8.56 24.92
C SER A 126 17.03 -9.96 24.88
N ALA A 127 17.51 -10.86 24.02
CA ALA A 127 17.05 -12.24 23.89
C ALA A 127 18.16 -13.24 24.26
#